data_AF-A0A9E2RFU6-F1
#
_entry.id   AF-A0A9E2RFU6-F1
#
_cell.length_a   1.000
_cell.length_b   1.000
_cell.length_c   1.000
_cell.angle_alpha   90.00
_cell.angle_beta   90.00
_cell.angle_gamma   90.00
#
_symmetry.space_group_name_H-M   'P 1'
#
loop_
_entity.id
_entity.type
_entity.pdbx_description
1 polymer ?
#
loop_
_entity_poly.entity_id
_entity_poly.type
_entity_poly.pdbx_seq_one_letter_code
_entity_poly.pdbx_strand_id
1 'polypeptide(L)'
;MGAANWILVSTSYNHTGITTGCATCHNGTTALGKPASHFPTTQGCETCHKSTTAFGPGTPMNHAGITTGCATCHGGGYAGVVSKPANHVATTAPCETCHKSTMSFAGAAFNHTGITTGCVTCHNGTTALGKPASHFPTTQGCETCHKSTTAFGPGTPMNHTGITTGCATCHGGGYAGVVSKPANHFPTTAVCETCHKSTTSFAGTTYNHAGIVSGCATCHSGGYAGVVSKPANHFPTTAVCETCHKSTTTFSGTRMVHSGVVVAGSCATCHERGMNWIGGIVTRPTGHTGTKAAPNSCDKSGCHNTSTFSK
;
A
#
# COMPACT_ATOMS: atom_id res chain seq x y z
N MET A 1 -12.49 25.23 90.85
CA MET A 1 -13.35 24.12 90.36
C MET A 1 -14.28 24.73 89.32
N GLY A 2 -14.31 24.40 88.04
CA GLY A 2 -13.48 23.51 87.23
C GLY A 2 -13.38 24.11 85.81
N ALA A 3 -12.21 24.00 85.20
CA ALA A 3 -12.02 24.35 83.80
C ALA A 3 -12.74 23.28 82.95
N ALA A 4 -13.73 23.70 82.16
CA ALA A 4 -14.33 22.83 81.15
C ALA A 4 -13.26 22.57 80.07
N ASN A 5 -12.63 21.41 80.17
CA ASN A 5 -11.67 20.91 79.21
C ASN A 5 -12.45 20.38 77.99
N TRP A 6 -12.72 21.26 77.02
CA TRP A 6 -13.28 20.85 75.74
C TRP A 6 -12.18 20.14 74.95
N ILE A 7 -12.09 18.82 75.14
CA ILE A 7 -11.35 17.95 74.23
C ILE A 7 -12.00 18.11 72.86
N LEU A 8 -11.33 18.83 71.95
CA LEU A 8 -11.69 18.86 70.54
C LEU A 8 -11.40 17.48 69.96
N VAL A 9 -12.38 16.58 70.11
CA VAL A 9 -12.47 15.40 69.25
C VAL A 9 -12.67 15.95 67.85
N SER A 10 -11.73 15.74 66.93
CA SER A 10 -11.92 16.07 65.52
C SER A 10 -12.97 15.13 64.93
N THR A 11 -14.24 15.40 65.21
CA THR A 11 -15.35 14.73 64.56
C THR A 11 -15.49 15.33 63.17
N SER A 12 -15.31 14.52 62.13
CA SER A 12 -15.68 14.90 60.77
C SER A 12 -17.14 15.36 60.76
N TYR A 13 -17.42 16.55 60.24
CA TYR A 13 -18.79 17.05 60.10
C TYR A 13 -19.55 16.22 59.06
N ASN A 14 -20.76 15.77 59.39
CA ASN A 14 -21.61 15.02 58.47
C ASN A 14 -22.45 15.97 57.61
N HIS A 15 -22.23 15.97 56.30
CA HIS A 15 -22.96 16.81 55.34
C HIS A 15 -24.30 16.19 54.89
N THR A 16 -24.75 15.09 55.49
CA THR A 16 -26.03 14.44 55.14
C THR A 16 -27.20 15.42 55.29
N GLY A 17 -28.00 15.55 54.24
CA GLY A 17 -29.18 16.44 54.21
C GLY A 17 -28.89 17.87 53.78
N ILE A 18 -27.63 18.25 53.59
CA ILE A 18 -27.26 19.58 53.06
C ILE A 18 -27.24 19.52 51.54
N THR A 19 -28.10 20.32 50.90
CA THR A 19 -28.19 20.39 49.42
C THR A 19 -28.03 21.81 48.88
N THR A 20 -28.14 22.85 49.71
CA THR A 20 -28.00 24.26 49.33
C THR A 20 -27.36 25.07 50.45
N GLY A 21 -27.01 26.33 50.16
CA GLY A 21 -26.55 27.27 51.19
C GLY A 21 -25.11 27.02 51.68
N CYS A 22 -24.30 26.31 50.90
CA CYS A 22 -22.95 25.90 51.30
C CYS A 22 -22.06 27.10 51.70
N ALA A 23 -22.24 28.25 51.05
CA ALA A 23 -21.47 29.47 51.29
C ALA A 23 -21.65 30.04 52.72
N THR A 24 -22.72 29.69 53.43
CA THR A 24 -22.93 30.12 54.82
C THR A 24 -21.92 29.51 55.78
N CYS A 25 -21.47 28.28 55.50
CA CYS A 25 -20.43 27.58 56.24
C CYS A 25 -19.05 27.68 55.55
N HIS A 26 -19.01 27.57 54.22
CA HIS A 26 -17.79 27.66 53.42
C HIS A 26 -17.46 29.11 53.02
N ASN A 27 -17.25 29.95 54.03
CA ASN A 27 -17.03 31.39 53.91
C ASN A 27 -15.54 31.80 54.09
N GLY A 28 -14.64 30.84 54.32
CA GLY A 28 -13.22 31.09 54.57
C GLY A 28 -12.88 31.37 56.04
N THR A 29 -13.87 31.48 56.92
CA THR A 29 -13.67 31.63 58.37
C THR A 29 -14.16 30.40 59.14
N THR A 30 -15.39 29.95 58.89
CA THR A 30 -15.99 28.77 59.53
C THR A 30 -15.47 27.47 58.92
N ALA A 31 -15.41 27.42 57.59
CA ALA A 31 -14.84 26.31 56.83
C ALA A 31 -14.14 26.84 55.57
N LEU A 32 -13.42 25.95 54.88
CA LEU A 32 -12.69 26.30 53.66
C LEU A 32 -13.63 26.97 52.64
N GLY A 33 -13.37 28.22 52.30
CA GLY A 33 -14.15 28.98 51.32
C GLY A 33 -13.61 28.86 49.90
N LYS A 34 -14.12 29.69 48.99
CA LYS A 34 -13.61 29.81 47.62
C LYS A 34 -12.16 30.35 47.68
N PRO A 35 -11.14 29.62 47.21
CA PRO A 35 -9.78 30.14 47.13
C PRO A 35 -9.68 31.25 46.06
N ALA A 36 -8.61 32.07 46.11
CA ALA A 36 -8.38 33.12 45.11
C ALA A 36 -8.24 32.57 43.67
N SER A 37 -7.85 31.29 43.53
CA SER A 37 -7.76 30.58 42.25
C SER A 37 -9.10 29.99 41.77
N HIS A 38 -10.20 30.24 42.48
CA HIS A 38 -11.53 29.78 42.10
C HIS A 38 -12.07 30.58 40.90
N PHE A 39 -12.82 29.93 40.02
CA PHE A 39 -13.52 30.59 38.91
C PHE A 39 -14.43 31.72 39.44
N PRO A 40 -14.37 32.95 38.89
CA PRO A 40 -15.22 34.05 39.35
C PRO A 40 -16.71 33.73 39.16
N THR A 41 -17.45 33.53 40.25
CA THR A 41 -18.88 33.26 40.21
C THR A 41 -19.60 33.76 41.46
N THR A 42 -20.76 34.36 41.23
CA THR A 42 -21.72 34.76 42.27
C THR A 42 -22.80 33.70 42.51
N GLN A 43 -22.82 32.61 41.73
CA GLN A 43 -23.76 31.52 41.91
C GLN A 43 -23.48 30.72 43.19
N GLY A 44 -24.54 30.09 43.71
CA GLY A 44 -24.44 29.14 44.82
C GLY A 44 -23.50 27.98 44.49
N CYS A 45 -22.79 27.47 45.50
CA CYS A 45 -21.82 26.39 45.34
C CYS A 45 -22.46 25.14 44.75
N GLU A 46 -23.65 24.81 45.22
CA GLU A 46 -24.51 23.69 44.85
C GLU A 46 -24.90 23.67 43.36
N THR A 47 -24.87 24.82 42.68
CA THR A 47 -25.15 24.88 41.24
C THR A 47 -24.07 24.15 40.46
N CYS A 48 -22.82 24.22 40.94
CA CYS A 48 -21.64 23.69 40.28
C CYS A 48 -21.11 22.42 40.96
N HIS A 49 -21.17 22.34 42.29
CA HIS A 49 -20.67 21.22 43.08
C HIS A 49 -21.82 20.37 43.60
N LYS A 50 -21.96 19.15 43.07
CA LYS A 50 -22.93 18.17 43.58
C LYS A 50 -22.38 17.28 44.69
N SER A 51 -21.07 17.24 44.85
CA SER A 51 -20.44 16.47 45.92
C SER A 51 -20.42 17.30 47.21
N THR A 52 -20.80 16.67 48.32
CA THR A 52 -20.65 17.23 49.67
C THR A 52 -19.46 16.63 50.41
N THR A 53 -18.75 15.69 49.80
CA THR A 53 -17.62 14.97 50.40
C THR A 53 -16.28 15.30 49.75
N ALA A 54 -16.29 15.96 48.59
CA ALA A 54 -15.08 16.35 47.87
C ALA A 54 -15.26 17.73 47.23
N PHE A 55 -14.33 18.63 47.55
CA PHE A 55 -14.21 19.97 46.95
C PHE A 55 -12.75 20.20 46.56
N GLY A 56 -12.51 20.72 45.35
CA GLY A 56 -11.17 21.11 44.90
C GLY A 56 -10.90 20.81 43.42
N PRO A 57 -9.67 21.10 42.95
CA PRO A 57 -9.24 20.79 41.59
C PRO A 57 -9.45 19.31 41.25
N GLY A 58 -9.98 19.03 40.05
CA GLY A 58 -10.27 17.67 39.59
C GLY A 58 -11.56 17.05 40.13
N THR A 59 -12.32 17.73 40.99
CA THR A 59 -13.66 17.29 41.37
C THR A 59 -14.65 17.56 40.23
N PRO A 60 -15.57 16.62 39.90
CA PRO A 60 -16.55 16.83 38.84
C PRO A 60 -17.47 18.01 39.14
N MET A 61 -17.60 18.91 38.16
CA MET A 61 -18.55 20.01 38.17
C MET A 61 -19.83 19.62 37.42
N ASN A 62 -20.96 20.15 37.86
CA ASN A 62 -22.23 20.12 37.15
C ASN A 62 -22.21 21.08 35.96
N HIS A 63 -22.38 20.56 34.74
CA HIS A 63 -22.45 21.35 33.51
C HIS A 63 -23.89 21.62 33.04
N ALA A 64 -24.91 21.28 33.85
CA ALA A 64 -26.31 21.50 33.47
C ALA A 64 -26.59 22.98 33.16
N GLY A 65 -27.22 23.23 32.01
CA GLY A 65 -27.56 24.59 31.55
C GLY A 65 -26.42 25.33 30.85
N ILE A 66 -25.20 24.78 30.82
CA ILE A 66 -24.08 25.37 30.08
C ILE A 66 -24.12 24.84 28.64
N THR A 67 -24.35 25.73 27.67
CA THR A 67 -24.40 25.37 26.24
C THR A 67 -23.38 26.12 25.39
N THR A 68 -22.81 27.22 25.89
CA THR A 68 -21.84 28.07 25.19
C THR A 68 -20.78 28.61 26.16
N GLY A 69 -19.73 29.23 25.62
CA GLY A 69 -18.72 29.93 26.42
C GLY A 69 -17.74 29.00 27.15
N CYS A 70 -17.58 27.76 26.67
CA CYS A 70 -16.76 26.75 27.34
C CYS A 70 -15.31 27.22 27.57
N ALA A 71 -14.77 28.03 26.66
CA ALA A 71 -13.40 28.57 26.75
C ALA A 71 -13.15 29.45 27.97
N THR A 72 -14.20 30.03 28.58
CA THR A 72 -14.08 30.84 29.81
C THR A 72 -13.63 30.02 31.02
N CYS A 73 -13.98 28.72 31.05
CA CYS A 73 -13.56 27.77 32.08
C CYS A 73 -12.43 26.84 31.58
N HIS A 74 -12.50 26.40 30.32
CA HIS A 74 -11.58 25.42 29.73
C HIS A 74 -10.39 26.07 28.98
N GLY A 75 -10.13 27.36 29.22
CA GLY A 75 -9.04 28.13 28.58
C GLY A 75 -7.64 27.85 29.14
N GLY A 76 -7.49 26.92 30.09
CA GLY A 76 -6.21 26.58 30.72
C GLY A 76 -5.80 27.45 31.91
N GLY A 77 -6.65 28.36 32.35
CA GLY A 77 -6.40 29.22 33.52
C GLY A 77 -6.66 28.57 34.88
N TYR A 78 -7.30 27.39 34.92
CA TYR A 78 -7.72 26.73 36.16
C TYR A 78 -7.11 25.33 36.28
N ALA A 79 -6.50 25.06 37.43
CA ALA A 79 -5.88 23.77 37.71
C ALA A 79 -6.93 22.64 37.76
N GLY A 80 -6.60 21.50 37.16
CA GLY A 80 -7.49 20.33 37.11
C GLY A 80 -8.68 20.45 36.15
N VAL A 81 -8.73 21.53 35.36
CA VAL A 81 -9.73 21.70 34.29
C VAL A 81 -9.09 21.33 32.96
N VAL A 82 -9.77 20.48 32.18
CA VAL A 82 -9.32 20.13 30.84
C VAL A 82 -9.22 21.37 29.96
N SER A 83 -8.15 21.47 29.18
CA SER A 83 -7.92 22.52 28.21
C SER A 83 -7.51 21.92 26.88
N LYS A 84 -7.31 22.76 25.85
CA LYS A 84 -6.85 22.29 24.54
C LYS A 84 -5.47 21.61 24.69
N PRO A 85 -5.32 20.33 24.35
CA PRO A 85 -4.02 19.68 24.35
C PRO A 85 -3.11 20.26 23.26
N ALA A 86 -1.80 20.01 23.35
CA ALA A 86 -0.82 20.54 22.40
C ALA A 86 -1.05 20.07 20.94
N ASN A 87 -1.71 18.93 20.75
CA ASN A 87 -2.08 18.40 19.44
C ASN A 87 -3.48 18.81 18.97
N HIS A 88 -4.16 19.72 19.68
CA HIS A 88 -5.44 20.26 19.24
C HIS A 88 -5.26 21.08 17.94
N VAL A 89 -6.23 21.03 17.03
CA VAL A 89 -6.23 21.86 15.82
C VAL A 89 -6.23 23.35 16.19
N ALA A 90 -5.34 24.15 15.61
CA ALA A 90 -5.33 25.59 15.86
C ALA A 90 -6.67 26.20 15.39
N THR A 91 -7.41 26.79 16.32
CA THR A 91 -8.72 27.39 16.03
C THR A 91 -9.09 28.48 17.04
N THR A 92 -9.68 29.54 16.52
CA THR A 92 -10.33 30.62 17.28
C THR A 92 -11.84 30.43 17.40
N ALA A 93 -12.40 29.40 16.76
CA ALA A 93 -13.82 29.11 16.83
C ALA A 93 -14.24 28.75 18.27
N PRO A 94 -15.47 29.10 18.69
CA PRO A 94 -16.02 28.67 19.97
C PRO A 94 -16.01 27.13 20.09
N CYS A 95 -15.69 26.61 21.28
CA CYS A 95 -15.55 25.17 21.54
C CYS A 95 -16.79 24.37 21.11
N GLU A 96 -17.96 24.89 21.46
CA GLU A 96 -19.30 24.39 21.17
C GLU A 96 -19.62 24.27 19.67
N THR A 97 -18.81 24.89 18.81
CA THR A 97 -18.89 24.69 17.35
C THR A 97 -18.57 23.24 16.98
N CYS A 98 -17.58 22.65 17.64
CA CYS A 98 -17.08 21.30 17.36
C CYS A 98 -17.47 20.30 18.45
N HIS A 99 -17.38 20.70 19.72
CA HIS A 99 -17.64 19.85 20.86
C HIS A 99 -19.09 20.01 21.32
N LYS A 100 -19.92 19.01 21.01
CA LYS A 100 -21.37 19.05 21.29
C LYS A 100 -21.75 18.48 22.66
N SER A 101 -20.82 17.81 23.33
CA SER A 101 -21.03 17.25 24.66
C SER A 101 -20.53 18.22 25.73
N THR A 102 -21.31 18.36 26.80
CA THR A 102 -20.94 19.10 28.01
C THR A 102 -20.18 18.24 29.02
N MET A 103 -20.06 16.94 28.76
CA MET A 103 -19.43 15.97 29.66
C MET A 103 -18.05 15.51 29.16
N SER A 104 -17.74 15.74 27.88
CA SER A 104 -16.47 15.33 27.28
C SER A 104 -16.15 16.16 26.05
N PHE A 105 -14.87 16.48 25.86
CA PHE A 105 -14.36 17.07 24.61
C PHE A 105 -13.99 16.00 23.56
N ALA A 106 -14.15 14.72 23.86
CA ALA A 106 -13.89 13.65 22.90
C ALA A 106 -14.95 13.57 21.78
N GLY A 107 -14.58 12.99 20.64
CA GLY A 107 -15.51 12.64 19.55
C GLY A 107 -15.92 13.81 18.64
N ALA A 108 -15.32 14.99 18.78
CA ALA A 108 -15.51 16.06 17.81
C ALA A 108 -14.93 15.64 16.45
N ALA A 109 -15.74 15.81 15.39
CA ALA A 109 -15.31 15.57 14.02
C ALA A 109 -14.86 16.88 13.37
N PHE A 110 -13.72 16.83 12.68
CA PHE A 110 -13.23 17.95 11.88
C PHE A 110 -13.83 17.90 10.48
N ASN A 111 -14.35 19.03 10.00
CA ASN A 111 -14.86 19.15 8.64
C ASN A 111 -13.80 19.75 7.71
N HIS A 112 -13.43 19.02 6.66
CA HIS A 112 -12.46 19.45 5.66
C HIS A 112 -13.05 20.36 4.56
N THR A 113 -14.35 20.70 4.60
CA THR A 113 -14.98 21.61 3.63
C THR A 113 -14.19 22.92 3.51
N GLY A 114 -13.82 23.28 2.28
CA GLY A 114 -13.10 24.52 1.97
C GLY A 114 -11.57 24.41 2.07
N ILE A 115 -11.04 23.29 2.56
CA ILE A 115 -9.59 23.03 2.60
C ILE A 115 -9.17 22.38 1.29
N THR A 116 -8.31 23.08 0.54
CA THR A 116 -7.80 22.60 -0.75
C THR A 116 -6.28 22.50 -0.81
N THR A 117 -5.56 23.13 0.12
CA THR A 117 -4.09 23.18 0.16
C THR A 117 -3.58 23.20 1.60
N GLY A 118 -2.26 23.04 1.78
CA GLY A 118 -1.62 23.19 3.09
C GLY A 118 -1.86 22.02 4.05
N CYS A 119 -2.21 20.84 3.53
CA CYS A 119 -2.59 19.67 4.33
C CYS A 119 -1.52 19.28 5.36
N VAL A 120 -0.23 19.43 5.00
CA VAL A 120 0.93 19.11 5.85
C VAL A 120 0.96 19.90 7.16
N THR A 121 0.35 21.09 7.20
CA THR A 121 0.32 21.91 8.42
C THR A 121 -0.44 21.23 9.56
N CYS A 122 -1.48 20.45 9.23
CA CYS A 122 -2.27 19.66 10.17
C CYS A 122 -1.85 18.18 10.19
N HIS A 123 -1.62 17.58 9.02
CA HIS A 123 -1.20 16.18 8.86
C HIS A 123 0.32 16.03 9.01
N ASN A 124 0.81 16.42 10.19
CA ASN A 124 2.24 16.48 10.53
C ASN A 124 2.71 15.31 11.43
N GLY A 125 1.83 14.36 11.76
CA GLY A 125 2.12 13.26 12.67
C GLY A 125 1.91 13.57 14.15
N THR A 126 1.65 14.84 14.49
CA THR A 126 1.36 15.30 15.85
C THR A 126 -0.11 15.71 15.99
N THR A 127 -0.57 16.68 15.19
CA THR A 127 -1.95 17.21 15.22
C THR A 127 -2.92 16.23 14.57
N ALA A 128 -2.56 15.72 13.41
CA ALA A 128 -3.29 14.67 12.69
C ALA A 128 -2.31 13.66 12.11
N LEU A 129 -2.84 12.52 11.66
CA LEU A 129 -2.06 11.46 11.03
C LEU A 129 -1.26 12.04 9.86
N GLY A 130 0.07 11.87 9.91
CA GLY A 130 0.95 12.31 8.84
C GLY A 130 1.07 11.28 7.72
N LYS A 131 2.01 11.56 6.81
CA LYS A 131 2.42 10.65 5.75
C LYS A 131 2.96 9.33 6.35
N PRO A 132 2.41 8.15 6.00
CA PRO A 132 2.91 6.88 6.50
C PRO A 132 4.27 6.53 5.88
N ALA A 133 5.04 5.66 6.54
CA ALA A 133 6.35 5.22 6.05
C ALA A 133 6.28 4.51 4.69
N SER A 134 5.14 3.92 4.34
CA SER A 134 4.87 3.26 3.06
C SER A 134 4.52 4.24 1.92
N HIS A 135 4.45 5.54 2.18
CA HIS A 135 4.14 6.53 1.16
C HIS A 135 5.36 6.86 0.30
N PHE A 136 5.14 7.05 -1.00
CA PHE A 136 6.19 7.41 -1.96
C PHE A 136 6.99 8.65 -1.50
N PRO A 137 8.32 8.68 -1.62
CA PRO A 137 9.14 9.85 -1.31
C PRO A 137 8.73 11.04 -2.18
N THR A 138 8.42 12.17 -1.55
CA THR A 138 8.03 13.41 -2.24
C THR A 138 8.17 14.59 -1.29
N THR A 139 8.50 15.74 -1.84
CA THR A 139 8.49 17.06 -1.18
C THR A 139 7.34 17.94 -1.66
N GLN A 140 6.54 17.47 -2.62
CA GLN A 140 5.38 18.20 -3.14
C GLN A 140 4.25 18.23 -2.11
N GLY A 141 3.41 19.28 -2.18
CA GLY A 141 2.19 19.36 -1.39
C GLY A 141 1.26 18.16 -1.63
N CYS A 142 0.56 17.72 -0.58
CA CYS A 142 -0.36 16.59 -0.62
C CYS A 142 -1.42 16.76 -1.72
N GLU A 143 -1.96 17.97 -1.82
CA GLU A 143 -2.97 18.45 -2.76
C GLU A 143 -2.56 18.31 -4.23
N THR A 144 -1.26 18.17 -4.52
CA THR A 144 -0.80 17.93 -5.90
C THR A 144 -1.30 16.58 -6.41
N CYS A 145 -1.29 15.57 -5.55
CA CYS A 145 -1.72 14.21 -5.87
C CYS A 145 -3.14 13.94 -5.34
N HIS A 146 -3.38 14.20 -4.05
CA HIS A 146 -4.63 13.90 -3.39
C HIS A 146 -5.66 15.01 -3.62
N LYS A 147 -6.63 14.74 -4.49
CA LYS A 147 -7.72 15.68 -4.84
C LYS A 147 -8.96 15.55 -3.96
N SER A 148 -9.02 14.52 -3.12
CA SER A 148 -10.14 14.28 -2.20
C SER A 148 -9.67 14.38 -0.76
N THR A 149 -10.48 15.02 0.08
CA THR A 149 -10.30 15.09 1.54
C THR A 149 -11.10 14.01 2.29
N THR A 150 -11.97 13.27 1.58
CA THR A 150 -12.81 12.21 2.16
C THR A 150 -12.30 10.81 1.83
N ALA A 151 -11.59 10.65 0.71
CA ALA A 151 -10.97 9.40 0.30
C ALA A 151 -9.45 9.64 0.13
N PHE A 152 -8.72 9.52 1.24
CA PHE A 152 -7.28 9.73 1.29
C PHE A 152 -6.59 8.39 1.55
N GLY A 153 -5.93 7.84 0.53
CA GLY A 153 -5.35 6.50 0.60
C GLY A 153 -4.61 6.07 -0.67
N PRO A 154 -4.13 4.81 -0.70
CA PRO A 154 -3.51 4.22 -1.89
C PRO A 154 -4.51 4.19 -3.05
N GLY A 155 -4.01 4.32 -4.28
CA GLY A 155 -4.84 4.36 -5.49
C GLY A 155 -5.04 5.75 -6.09
N THR A 156 -4.40 6.79 -5.53
CA THR A 156 -4.25 8.07 -6.22
C THR A 156 -3.27 7.90 -7.39
N PRO A 157 -3.67 8.16 -8.65
CA PRO A 157 -2.77 8.02 -9.80
C PRO A 157 -1.58 8.97 -9.68
N MET A 158 -0.37 8.43 -9.84
CA MET A 158 0.84 9.26 -9.90
C MET A 158 0.94 9.93 -11.28
N ASN A 159 1.19 11.23 -11.28
CA ASN A 159 1.55 11.95 -12.50
C ASN A 159 3.05 11.77 -12.78
N HIS A 160 3.38 11.13 -13.89
CA HIS A 160 4.77 10.90 -14.30
C HIS A 160 5.37 12.06 -15.13
N THR A 161 4.63 13.15 -15.36
CA THR A 161 5.14 14.32 -16.09
C THR A 161 6.42 14.85 -15.46
N GLY A 162 7.47 14.99 -16.28
CA GLY A 162 8.79 15.46 -15.85
C GLY A 162 9.69 14.36 -15.27
N ILE A 163 9.20 13.14 -15.08
CA ILE A 163 10.01 11.99 -14.67
C ILE A 163 10.56 11.30 -15.92
N THR A 164 11.88 11.38 -16.10
CA THR A 164 12.57 10.78 -17.26
C THR A 164 13.64 9.75 -16.87
N THR A 165 14.00 9.67 -15.58
CA THR A 165 15.03 8.77 -15.04
C THR A 165 14.68 8.37 -13.60
N GLY A 166 15.31 7.31 -13.09
CA GLY A 166 15.17 6.88 -11.70
C GLY A 166 13.95 6.01 -11.40
N CYS A 167 13.27 5.44 -12.40
CA CYS A 167 12.11 4.57 -12.28
C CYS A 167 12.30 3.43 -11.28
N ALA A 168 13.49 2.83 -11.21
CA ALA A 168 13.79 1.73 -10.28
C ALA A 168 13.63 2.13 -8.80
N THR A 169 13.77 3.42 -8.47
CA THR A 169 13.58 3.92 -7.09
C THR A 169 12.12 3.81 -6.62
N CYS A 170 11.17 3.83 -7.56
CA CYS A 170 9.73 3.71 -7.29
C CYS A 170 9.20 2.32 -7.69
N HIS A 171 9.64 1.77 -8.81
CA HIS A 171 9.19 0.49 -9.36
C HIS A 171 10.00 -0.72 -8.87
N GLY A 172 10.72 -0.57 -7.76
CA GLY A 172 11.54 -1.62 -7.13
C GLY A 172 10.75 -2.59 -6.24
N GLY A 173 9.43 -2.47 -6.15
CA GLY A 173 8.57 -3.35 -5.33
C GLY A 173 8.39 -2.92 -3.87
N GLY A 174 8.89 -1.74 -3.49
CA GLY A 174 8.76 -1.21 -2.12
C GLY A 174 7.42 -0.54 -1.81
N TYR A 175 6.59 -0.26 -2.82
CA TYR A 175 5.35 0.50 -2.66
C TYR A 175 4.14 -0.31 -3.12
N ALA A 176 3.12 -0.41 -2.27
CA ALA A 176 1.89 -1.12 -2.57
C ALA A 176 1.15 -0.48 -3.76
N GLY A 177 0.69 -1.31 -4.70
CA GLY A 177 -0.03 -0.85 -5.90
C GLY A 177 0.86 -0.25 -7.00
N VAL A 178 2.18 -0.18 -6.79
CA VAL A 178 3.13 0.23 -7.84
C VAL A 178 3.62 -1.03 -8.56
N VAL A 179 3.54 -1.02 -9.89
CA VAL A 179 4.08 -2.10 -10.71
C VAL A 179 5.58 -2.25 -10.45
N SER A 180 6.05 -3.49 -10.37
CA SER A 180 7.46 -3.80 -10.21
C SER A 180 7.96 -4.70 -11.32
N LYS A 181 9.28 -4.82 -11.43
CA LYS A 181 9.93 -5.73 -12.38
C LYS A 181 9.42 -7.17 -12.15
N PRO A 182 8.71 -7.79 -13.11
CA PRO A 182 8.15 -9.12 -12.90
C PRO A 182 9.28 -10.18 -12.90
N ALA A 183 9.00 -11.34 -12.29
CA ALA A 183 9.97 -12.43 -12.19
C ALA A 183 10.45 -12.96 -13.55
N ASN A 184 9.60 -12.87 -14.57
CA ASN A 184 9.89 -13.27 -15.96
C ASN A 184 10.40 -12.09 -16.82
N HIS A 185 10.88 -11.00 -16.22
CA HIS A 185 11.52 -9.92 -16.94
C HIS A 185 12.85 -10.40 -17.55
N PHE A 186 13.19 -9.89 -18.74
CA PHE A 186 14.46 -10.17 -19.40
C PHE A 186 15.68 -9.82 -18.51
N PRO A 187 16.70 -10.68 -18.36
CA PRO A 187 17.84 -10.41 -17.49
C PRO A 187 18.64 -9.22 -18.02
N THR A 188 18.76 -8.16 -17.22
CA THR A 188 19.52 -6.96 -17.59
C THR A 188 19.95 -6.21 -16.34
N THR A 189 21.12 -5.58 -16.43
CA THR A 189 21.66 -4.63 -15.45
C THR A 189 21.49 -3.17 -15.90
N ALA A 190 20.97 -2.94 -17.12
CA ALA A 190 20.69 -1.60 -17.60
C ALA A 190 19.59 -0.93 -16.76
N VAL A 191 19.65 0.40 -16.68
CA VAL A 191 18.61 1.20 -16.04
C VAL A 191 17.30 1.11 -16.85
N CYS A 192 16.16 1.21 -16.15
CA CYS A 192 14.84 0.96 -16.74
C CYS A 192 14.58 1.81 -18.00
N GLU A 193 14.98 3.08 -17.96
CA GLU A 193 14.68 4.09 -18.98
C GLU A 193 15.57 3.94 -20.21
N THR A 194 16.56 3.04 -20.18
CA THR A 194 17.26 2.61 -21.39
C THR A 194 16.28 1.93 -22.35
N CYS A 195 15.40 1.07 -21.84
CA CYS A 195 14.45 0.30 -22.65
C CYS A 195 13.02 0.86 -22.58
N HIS A 196 12.55 1.21 -21.38
CA HIS A 196 11.19 1.67 -21.16
C HIS A 196 11.10 3.19 -21.30
N LYS A 197 10.63 3.66 -22.46
CA LYS A 197 10.49 5.10 -22.76
C LYS A 197 9.11 5.67 -22.41
N SER A 198 8.12 4.79 -22.20
CA SER A 198 6.77 5.20 -21.83
C SER A 198 6.63 5.31 -20.31
N THR A 199 5.88 6.31 -19.87
CA THR A 199 5.50 6.53 -18.47
C THR A 199 4.12 5.97 -18.13
N THR A 200 3.41 5.42 -19.12
CA THR A 200 2.07 4.83 -18.94
C THR A 200 2.08 3.30 -19.02
N SER A 201 3.14 2.71 -19.57
CA SER A 201 3.29 1.26 -19.70
C SER A 201 4.75 0.84 -19.80
N PHE A 202 5.10 -0.25 -19.12
CA PHE A 202 6.39 -0.93 -19.30
C PHE A 202 6.38 -1.93 -20.48
N ALA A 203 5.25 -2.12 -21.16
CA ALA A 203 5.13 -3.04 -22.29
C ALA A 203 5.63 -2.42 -23.61
N GLY A 204 5.86 -3.27 -24.63
CA GLY A 204 6.14 -2.84 -26.00
C GLY A 204 7.59 -2.43 -26.28
N THR A 205 8.52 -2.75 -25.39
CA THR A 205 9.95 -2.50 -25.63
C THR A 205 10.51 -3.48 -26.65
N THR A 206 11.30 -2.95 -27.58
CA THR A 206 12.07 -3.76 -28.53
C THR A 206 13.45 -4.06 -27.97
N TYR A 207 13.98 -5.24 -28.29
CA TYR A 207 15.34 -5.65 -27.94
C TYR A 207 16.20 -5.70 -29.21
N ASN A 208 17.41 -5.13 -29.13
CA ASN A 208 18.36 -5.13 -30.25
C ASN A 208 19.27 -6.36 -30.18
N HIS A 209 19.24 -7.20 -31.22
CA HIS A 209 20.07 -8.40 -31.33
C HIS A 209 21.47 -8.13 -31.94
N ALA A 210 21.84 -6.88 -32.20
CA ALA A 210 23.13 -6.52 -32.77
C ALA A 210 24.30 -7.10 -31.95
N GLY A 211 25.20 -7.80 -32.61
CA GLY A 211 26.37 -8.44 -31.99
C GLY A 211 26.11 -9.81 -31.35
N ILE A 212 24.86 -10.27 -31.30
CA ILE A 212 24.53 -11.62 -30.81
C ILE A 212 24.69 -12.62 -31.95
N VAL A 213 25.67 -13.52 -31.82
CA VAL A 213 25.99 -14.55 -32.82
C VAL A 213 25.93 -15.99 -32.28
N SER A 214 25.78 -16.16 -30.97
CA SER A 214 25.71 -17.46 -30.28
C SER A 214 25.01 -17.35 -28.93
N GLY A 215 24.57 -18.48 -28.37
CA GLY A 215 23.97 -18.55 -27.02
C GLY A 215 22.48 -18.25 -26.97
N CYS A 216 21.75 -18.25 -28.08
CA CYS A 216 20.32 -17.98 -28.21
C CYS A 216 19.47 -18.77 -27.21
N ALA A 217 19.82 -20.04 -26.93
CA ALA A 217 19.07 -20.88 -25.98
C ALA A 217 19.03 -20.31 -24.54
N THR A 218 20.00 -19.47 -24.16
CA THR A 218 20.04 -18.82 -22.83
C THR A 218 18.92 -17.79 -22.66
N CYS A 219 18.53 -17.14 -23.76
CA CYS A 219 17.46 -16.14 -23.80
C CYS A 219 16.12 -16.75 -24.28
N HIS A 220 16.15 -17.65 -25.26
CA HIS A 220 14.96 -18.25 -25.88
C HIS A 220 14.51 -19.54 -25.16
N SER A 221 14.66 -19.59 -23.84
CA SER A 221 14.36 -20.76 -22.98
C SER A 221 12.87 -20.88 -22.60
N GLY A 222 12.06 -19.86 -22.92
CA GLY A 222 10.66 -19.77 -22.48
C GLY A 222 10.47 -19.18 -21.08
N GLY A 223 11.54 -18.74 -20.43
CA GLY A 223 11.49 -18.13 -19.10
C GLY A 223 11.15 -16.63 -19.09
N TYR A 224 11.22 -15.94 -20.23
CA TYR A 224 11.08 -14.49 -20.30
C TYR A 224 9.83 -14.06 -21.07
N ALA A 225 9.12 -13.06 -20.54
CA ALA A 225 7.91 -12.53 -21.15
C ALA A 225 8.21 -11.91 -22.53
N GLY A 226 7.38 -12.25 -23.52
CA GLY A 226 7.49 -11.71 -24.88
C GLY A 226 8.68 -12.25 -25.70
N VAL A 227 9.49 -13.16 -25.14
CA VAL A 227 10.59 -13.81 -25.86
C VAL A 227 10.08 -15.13 -26.42
N VAL A 228 10.22 -15.32 -27.73
CA VAL A 228 9.88 -16.60 -28.38
C VAL A 228 10.76 -17.71 -27.82
N SER A 229 10.21 -18.91 -27.65
CA SER A 229 10.96 -20.08 -27.20
C SER A 229 10.91 -21.19 -28.22
N LYS A 230 11.73 -22.23 -28.02
CA LYS A 230 11.66 -23.46 -28.82
C LYS A 230 10.24 -24.04 -28.70
N PRO A 231 9.45 -24.08 -29.79
CA PRO A 231 8.08 -24.56 -29.73
C PRO A 231 8.03 -26.08 -29.51
N ALA A 232 6.94 -26.57 -28.93
CA ALA A 232 6.78 -27.99 -28.58
C ALA A 232 6.85 -28.93 -29.81
N ASN A 233 6.45 -28.44 -30.98
CA ASN A 233 6.53 -29.14 -32.26
C ASN A 233 7.79 -28.77 -33.08
N HIS A 234 8.86 -28.32 -32.41
CA HIS A 234 10.18 -28.22 -33.00
C HIS A 234 10.80 -29.62 -33.15
N PHE A 235 11.48 -29.89 -34.27
CA PHE A 235 12.12 -31.18 -34.52
C PHE A 235 13.11 -31.60 -33.40
N PRO A 236 13.30 -32.89 -33.12
CA PRO A 236 14.22 -33.34 -32.08
C PRO A 236 15.66 -33.06 -32.50
N THR A 237 16.41 -32.30 -31.69
CA THR A 237 17.83 -32.01 -31.92
C THR A 237 18.51 -31.60 -30.62
N THR A 238 19.79 -31.94 -30.51
CA THR A 238 20.72 -31.50 -29.47
C THR A 238 21.73 -30.46 -29.99
N ALA A 239 21.68 -30.13 -31.29
CA ALA A 239 22.52 -29.10 -31.87
C ALA A 239 22.20 -27.72 -31.29
N VAL A 240 23.22 -26.87 -31.20
CA VAL A 240 23.04 -25.47 -30.78
C VAL A 240 22.23 -24.70 -31.82
N CYS A 241 21.42 -23.75 -31.36
CA CYS A 241 20.41 -23.08 -32.18
C CYS A 241 21.01 -22.41 -33.43
N GLU A 242 22.18 -21.80 -33.28
CA GLU A 242 22.83 -20.97 -34.30
C GLU A 242 23.53 -21.80 -35.37
N THR A 243 23.60 -23.13 -35.21
CA THR A 243 23.95 -24.02 -36.31
C THR A 243 22.92 -23.92 -37.43
N CYS A 244 21.63 -23.80 -37.07
CA CYS A 244 20.50 -23.82 -37.99
C CYS A 244 19.86 -22.44 -38.19
N HIS A 245 19.75 -21.65 -37.12
CA HIS A 245 19.12 -20.33 -37.16
C HIS A 245 20.17 -19.23 -37.26
N LYS A 246 20.30 -18.64 -38.46
CA LYS A 246 21.25 -17.54 -38.74
C LYS A 246 20.65 -16.15 -38.63
N SER A 247 19.32 -16.06 -38.63
CA SER A 247 18.60 -14.81 -38.47
C SER A 247 18.29 -14.54 -37.01
N THR A 248 18.40 -13.27 -36.61
CA THR A 248 18.01 -12.77 -35.29
C THR A 248 16.64 -12.09 -35.30
N THR A 249 15.99 -11.99 -36.47
CA THR A 249 14.67 -11.38 -36.62
C THR A 249 13.57 -12.42 -36.91
N THR A 250 13.93 -13.62 -37.35
CA THR A 250 13.00 -14.71 -37.58
C THR A 250 13.65 -16.07 -37.33
N PHE A 251 12.93 -16.97 -36.66
CA PHE A 251 13.32 -18.38 -36.51
C PHE A 251 12.78 -19.27 -37.64
N SER A 252 11.98 -18.71 -38.57
CA SER A 252 11.39 -19.45 -39.69
C SER A 252 12.32 -19.51 -40.90
N GLY A 253 12.16 -20.54 -41.74
CA GLY A 253 12.85 -20.67 -43.02
C GLY A 253 14.06 -21.59 -43.04
N THR A 254 14.46 -22.18 -41.91
CA THR A 254 15.51 -23.21 -41.90
C THR A 254 14.91 -24.59 -42.19
N ARG A 255 15.30 -25.20 -43.32
CA ARG A 255 14.93 -26.57 -43.65
C ARG A 255 15.80 -27.55 -42.85
N MET A 256 15.18 -28.56 -42.24
CA MET A 256 15.90 -29.65 -41.60
C MET A 256 16.71 -30.42 -42.64
N VAL A 257 18.01 -30.61 -42.37
CA VAL A 257 18.87 -31.49 -43.15
C VAL A 257 19.07 -32.80 -42.39
N HIS A 258 18.78 -33.93 -43.06
CA HIS A 258 18.84 -35.26 -42.43
C HIS A 258 20.24 -35.60 -41.89
N SER A 259 21.29 -35.02 -42.47
CA SER A 259 22.68 -35.16 -42.00
C SER A 259 22.94 -34.58 -40.60
N GLY A 260 22.07 -33.68 -40.11
CA GLY A 260 22.15 -33.09 -38.77
C GLY A 260 21.32 -33.82 -37.70
N VAL A 261 20.59 -34.88 -38.08
CA VAL A 261 19.80 -35.69 -37.15
C VAL A 261 20.75 -36.67 -36.44
N VAL A 262 21.32 -36.21 -35.33
CA VAL A 262 22.26 -36.98 -34.50
C VAL A 262 21.57 -37.93 -33.50
N VAL A 263 20.24 -37.93 -33.44
CA VAL A 263 19.50 -38.86 -32.58
C VAL A 263 19.42 -40.19 -33.29
N ALA A 264 20.12 -41.21 -32.77
CA ALA A 264 19.94 -42.59 -33.20
C ALA A 264 18.48 -43.02 -32.92
N GLY A 265 17.68 -43.14 -33.98
CA GLY A 265 16.27 -43.49 -33.91
C GLY A 265 15.76 -43.97 -35.27
N SER A 266 14.72 -44.81 -35.26
CA SER A 266 14.09 -45.26 -36.50
C SER A 266 13.31 -44.10 -37.14
N CYS A 267 13.16 -44.09 -38.47
CA CYS A 267 12.41 -43.06 -39.21
C CYS A 267 10.99 -42.84 -38.65
N ALA A 268 10.42 -43.91 -38.09
CA ALA A 268 9.10 -43.92 -37.47
C ALA A 268 8.99 -42.96 -36.27
N THR A 269 10.08 -42.62 -35.59
CA THR A 269 10.03 -41.67 -34.47
C THR A 269 9.64 -40.26 -34.91
N CYS A 270 9.81 -39.92 -36.19
CA CYS A 270 9.52 -38.58 -36.73
C CYS A 270 8.45 -38.58 -37.83
N HIS A 271 8.34 -39.66 -38.60
CA HIS A 271 7.51 -39.74 -39.82
C HIS A 271 6.24 -40.60 -39.67
N GLU A 272 5.90 -41.05 -38.45
CA GLU A 272 4.68 -41.82 -38.23
C GLU A 272 3.40 -40.97 -38.32
N ARG A 273 2.26 -41.66 -38.44
CA ARG A 273 0.95 -41.00 -38.49
C ARG A 273 0.70 -40.24 -37.18
N GLY A 274 0.27 -38.98 -37.30
CA GLY A 274 -0.06 -38.13 -36.16
C GLY A 274 1.10 -37.24 -35.70
N MET A 275 2.30 -37.40 -36.27
CA MET A 275 3.41 -36.49 -36.04
C MET A 275 3.14 -35.14 -36.72
N ASN A 276 3.37 -34.05 -36.00
CA ASN A 276 3.20 -32.69 -36.50
C ASN A 276 4.41 -31.84 -36.10
N TRP A 277 5.13 -31.33 -37.08
CA TRP A 277 6.34 -30.51 -36.89
C TRP A 277 6.20 -29.17 -37.62
N ILE A 278 6.86 -28.14 -37.10
CA ILE A 278 6.93 -26.84 -37.78
C ILE A 278 7.55 -26.98 -39.17
N GLY A 279 6.95 -26.32 -40.16
CA GLY A 279 7.37 -26.39 -41.56
C GLY A 279 6.82 -27.59 -42.32
N GLY A 280 6.08 -28.48 -41.65
CA GLY A 280 5.50 -29.68 -42.25
C GLY A 280 6.55 -30.78 -42.45
N ILE A 281 6.12 -32.02 -42.27
CA ILE A 281 6.91 -33.21 -42.61
C ILE A 281 6.04 -34.16 -43.42
N VAL A 282 6.66 -34.98 -44.25
CA VAL A 282 5.97 -36.14 -44.82
C VAL A 282 5.73 -37.17 -43.71
N THR A 283 4.48 -37.57 -43.51
CA THR A 283 4.10 -38.64 -42.56
C THR A 283 3.44 -39.80 -43.28
N ARG A 284 3.33 -40.95 -42.60
CA ARG A 284 2.71 -42.17 -43.14
C ARG A 284 1.24 -41.92 -43.58
N PRO A 285 0.89 -42.10 -44.87
CA PRO A 285 -0.44 -41.81 -45.40
C PRO A 285 -1.58 -42.64 -44.81
N THR A 286 -2.81 -42.13 -45.00
CA THR A 286 -4.07 -42.81 -44.65
C THR A 286 -4.37 -43.95 -45.63
N GLY A 287 -3.78 -45.13 -45.39
CA GLY A 287 -3.94 -46.32 -46.25
C GLY A 287 -2.75 -47.27 -46.23
N HIS A 288 -1.62 -46.84 -45.64
CA HIS A 288 -0.44 -47.68 -45.46
C HIS A 288 -0.62 -48.61 -44.24
N THR A 289 -1.16 -49.82 -44.45
CA THR A 289 -1.61 -50.77 -43.40
C THR A 289 -0.75 -52.04 -43.30
N GLY A 290 0.35 -52.13 -44.06
CA GLY A 290 1.20 -53.32 -44.06
C GLY A 290 1.84 -53.59 -42.69
N THR A 291 1.69 -54.81 -42.18
CA THR A 291 2.25 -55.30 -40.91
C THR A 291 3.78 -55.45 -40.90
N LYS A 292 4.45 -55.18 -42.02
CA LYS A 292 5.90 -55.02 -42.05
C LYS A 292 6.25 -53.56 -41.81
N ALA A 293 6.22 -53.14 -40.55
CA ALA A 293 7.18 -52.14 -40.11
C ALA A 293 8.55 -52.75 -40.41
N ALA A 294 9.17 -52.37 -41.54
CA ALA A 294 10.54 -52.77 -41.79
C ALA A 294 11.31 -52.32 -40.54
N PRO A 295 11.96 -53.24 -39.80
CA PRO A 295 12.74 -52.85 -38.65
C PRO A 295 13.78 -51.91 -39.24
N ASN A 296 13.63 -50.62 -38.93
CA ASN A 296 14.54 -49.53 -39.27
C ASN A 296 14.95 -49.50 -40.75
N SER A 297 14.33 -48.67 -41.61
CA SER A 297 15.13 -48.11 -42.69
C SER A 297 14.57 -46.95 -43.51
N CYS A 298 15.37 -45.87 -43.51
CA CYS A 298 15.51 -44.88 -44.57
C CYS A 298 16.56 -45.34 -45.61
N ASP A 299 16.94 -46.62 -45.62
CA ASP A 299 18.21 -47.07 -46.22
C ASP A 299 18.28 -48.57 -46.64
N LYS A 300 17.36 -49.45 -46.24
CA LYS A 300 17.41 -50.91 -46.52
C LYS A 300 16.11 -51.52 -47.04
N SER A 301 15.01 -50.78 -47.10
CA SER A 301 13.75 -51.28 -47.67
C SER A 301 13.61 -51.04 -49.18
N GLY A 302 14.45 -50.17 -49.77
CA GLY A 302 14.35 -49.73 -51.16
C GLY A 302 13.14 -48.81 -51.45
N CYS A 303 12.08 -48.85 -50.65
CA CYS A 303 10.86 -48.07 -50.85
C CYS A 303 10.83 -46.73 -50.10
N HIS A 304 11.56 -46.61 -48.98
CA HIS A 304 11.55 -45.44 -48.11
C HIS A 304 13.00 -45.04 -47.81
N ASN A 305 13.48 -43.96 -48.43
CA ASN A 305 14.84 -43.44 -48.24
C ASN A 305 14.90 -41.91 -48.29
N THR A 306 16.02 -41.32 -47.84
CA THR A 306 16.19 -39.86 -47.78
C THR A 306 16.06 -39.16 -49.14
N SER A 307 16.32 -39.84 -50.27
CA SER A 307 16.15 -39.27 -51.61
C SER A 307 14.70 -39.32 -52.12
N THR A 308 13.90 -40.31 -51.71
CA THR A 308 12.47 -40.43 -52.04
C THR A 308 11.56 -39.51 -51.22
N PHE A 309 11.98 -39.09 -50.02
CA PHE A 309 11.28 -38.11 -49.18
C PHE A 309 11.68 -36.64 -49.44
N SER A 310 12.61 -36.38 -50.36
CA SER A 310 13.05 -35.04 -50.71
C SER A 310 12.18 -34.42 -51.81
N LYS A 311 11.03 -33.88 -51.42
CA LYS A 311 10.38 -32.76 -52.15
C LYS A 311 9.98 -31.70 -51.15
#